data_AF-A0A382V2X7-F1
#
_entry.id   AF-A0A382V2X7-F1
#
_cell.length_a   1.000
_cell.length_b   1.000
_cell.length_c   1.000
_cell.angle_alpha   90.00
_cell.angle_beta   90.00
_cell.angle_gamma   90.00
#
_symmetry.space_group_name_H-M   'P 1'
#
loop_
_entity.id
_entity.type
_entity.pdbx_description
1 polymer ?
#
loop_
_entity_poly.entity_id
_entity_poly.type
_entity_poly.pdbx_seq_one_letter_code
_entity_poly.pdbx_strand_id
1 'polypeptide(L)'
;IFFMEEWAENVFQKSPNLDKKTIFIKITNEFLANLFKGLFLKKWIRDGFEGLVFSLIDSLIICLGYLRYHEKYIRSGSQLSSQINSVQNILLLNVNGIGDVISSTPVIRNLKEHLPTAKIDILINTLAKGLLEQNPYVNRIFTLPVLPPKKEIKKIYKILKSSKYDLIVNLRSRNSTEKLVGLLSGRWKININHFHRERFTDVMVGFKTNNLSFLHSEFEFLQTIGLEPKKYRPEIFLKNEEKENARHVLNANDFDTSKKLVIFHPFSSDPLREWGLDKYIDLAIHLD
;
A
#
# COMPACT_ATOMS: atom_id res chain seq x y z
N ILE A 1 9.37 -6.90 -29.75
CA ILE A 1 8.30 -6.80 -28.73
C ILE A 1 7.45 -8.07 -28.72
N PHE A 2 6.89 -8.50 -29.86
CA PHE A 2 6.06 -9.71 -29.97
C PHE A 2 6.69 -10.98 -29.37
N PHE A 3 7.94 -11.30 -29.71
CA PHE A 3 8.64 -12.47 -29.16
C PHE A 3 8.82 -12.46 -27.64
N MET A 4 9.02 -11.29 -27.02
CA MET A 4 9.17 -11.19 -25.55
C MET A 4 7.83 -11.37 -24.84
N GLU A 5 6.74 -10.92 -25.47
CA GLU A 5 5.38 -11.05 -24.95
C GLU A 5 4.96 -12.53 -24.91
N GLU A 6 5.12 -13.22 -26.04
CA GLU A 6 4.80 -14.64 -26.19
C GLU A 6 5.68 -15.51 -25.28
N TRP A 7 6.96 -15.18 -25.15
CA TRP A 7 7.87 -15.87 -24.23
C TRP A 7 7.42 -15.70 -22.77
N ALA A 8 7.09 -14.48 -22.33
CA ALA A 8 6.66 -14.21 -20.96
C ALA A 8 5.34 -14.94 -20.63
N GLU A 9 4.43 -15.00 -21.59
CA GLU A 9 3.18 -15.75 -21.49
C GLU A 9 3.41 -17.27 -21.40
N ASN A 10 4.29 -17.82 -22.23
CA ASN A 10 4.69 -19.23 -22.13
C ASN A 10 5.30 -19.59 -20.77
N VAL A 11 6.11 -18.70 -20.18
CA VAL A 11 6.65 -18.90 -18.83
C VAL A 11 5.56 -18.82 -17.77
N PHE A 12 4.61 -17.89 -17.90
CA PHE A 12 3.48 -17.78 -16.99
C PHE A 12 2.57 -19.01 -17.00
N GLN A 13 2.27 -19.55 -18.18
CA GLN A 13 1.48 -20.79 -18.28
C GLN A 13 2.17 -21.97 -17.59
N LYS A 14 3.50 -22.06 -17.65
CA LYS A 14 4.27 -23.15 -17.01
C LYS A 14 4.54 -22.89 -15.53
N SER A 15 4.63 -21.63 -15.10
CA SER A 15 5.05 -21.24 -13.76
C SER A 15 4.41 -19.90 -13.39
N PRO A 16 3.11 -19.86 -13.02
CA PRO A 16 2.37 -18.61 -12.79
C PRO A 16 2.73 -17.93 -11.46
N ASN A 17 3.42 -18.66 -10.57
CA ASN A 17 3.68 -18.23 -9.18
C ASN A 17 5.14 -17.87 -8.93
N LEU A 18 5.89 -17.46 -9.97
CA LEU A 18 7.28 -17.08 -9.79
C LEU A 18 7.40 -15.80 -8.95
N ASP A 19 8.27 -15.85 -7.94
CA ASP A 19 8.67 -14.66 -7.19
C ASP A 19 9.92 -14.00 -7.80
N LYS A 20 10.21 -12.76 -7.41
CA LYS A 20 11.36 -11.99 -7.93
C LYS A 20 12.72 -12.70 -7.77
N LYS A 21 12.93 -13.40 -6.66
CA LYS A 21 14.18 -14.11 -6.37
C LYS A 21 14.32 -15.34 -7.27
N THR A 22 13.23 -16.09 -7.42
CA THR A 22 13.18 -17.26 -8.29
C THR A 22 13.37 -16.85 -9.75
N ILE A 23 12.76 -15.74 -10.19
CA ILE A 23 13.01 -15.15 -11.51
C ILE A 23 14.49 -14.86 -11.71
N PHE A 24 15.13 -14.17 -10.75
CA PHE A 24 16.56 -13.84 -10.86
C PHE A 24 17.43 -15.09 -10.99
N ILE A 25 17.18 -16.13 -10.19
CA ILE A 25 17.91 -17.41 -10.26
C ILE A 25 17.68 -18.11 -11.61
N LYS A 26 16.44 -18.11 -12.13
CA LYS A 26 16.14 -18.70 -13.43
C LYS A 26 16.81 -17.94 -14.56
N ILE A 27 16.78 -16.60 -14.54
CA ILE A 27 17.50 -15.75 -15.48
C ILE A 27 18.97 -16.15 -15.49
N THR A 28 19.64 -16.18 -14.33
CA THR A 28 21.09 -16.46 -14.27
C THR A 28 21.42 -17.84 -14.81
N ASN A 29 20.63 -18.86 -14.45
CA ASN A 29 20.88 -20.24 -14.87
C ASN A 29 20.62 -20.44 -16.36
N GLU A 30 19.48 -19.96 -16.88
CA GLU A 30 19.12 -20.11 -18.30
C GLU A 30 20.01 -19.26 -19.20
N PHE A 31 20.35 -18.04 -18.78
CA PHE A 31 21.29 -17.17 -19.50
C PHE A 31 22.65 -17.85 -19.65
N LEU A 32 23.24 -18.34 -18.55
CA LEU A 32 24.53 -19.02 -18.60
C LEU A 32 24.45 -20.29 -19.45
N ALA A 33 23.43 -21.13 -19.25
CA ALA A 33 23.27 -22.36 -20.04
C ALA A 33 23.14 -22.07 -21.55
N ASN A 34 22.41 -21.02 -21.93
CA ASN A 34 22.24 -20.64 -23.33
C ASN A 34 23.53 -20.07 -23.92
N LEU A 35 24.21 -19.20 -23.17
CA LEU A 35 25.49 -18.61 -23.59
C LEU A 35 26.57 -19.70 -23.79
N PHE A 36 26.71 -20.62 -22.83
CA PHE A 36 27.64 -21.75 -22.94
C PHE A 36 27.29 -22.66 -24.12
N LYS A 37 26.00 -22.99 -24.33
CA LYS A 37 25.59 -23.79 -25.50
C LYS A 37 25.90 -23.08 -26.83
N GLY A 38 25.63 -21.77 -26.93
CA GLY A 38 25.91 -21.04 -28.17
C GLY A 38 27.41 -20.90 -28.48
N LEU A 39 28.23 -20.72 -27.44
CA LEU A 39 29.69 -20.64 -27.56
C LEU A 39 30.32 -21.99 -27.89
N PHE A 40 29.95 -23.06 -27.20
CA PHE A 40 30.67 -24.34 -27.29
C PHE A 40 30.01 -25.38 -28.21
N LEU A 41 28.70 -25.32 -28.46
CA LEU A 41 27.99 -26.44 -29.09
C LEU A 41 27.54 -26.20 -30.54
N LYS A 42 27.34 -24.98 -31.06
CA LYS A 42 26.78 -24.84 -32.43
C LYS A 42 27.13 -23.61 -33.27
N LYS A 43 27.48 -22.46 -32.69
CA LYS A 43 27.50 -21.20 -33.46
C LYS A 43 28.89 -20.55 -33.56
N TRP A 44 29.67 -20.48 -32.49
CA TRP A 44 30.98 -19.80 -32.54
C TRP A 44 32.05 -20.57 -33.35
N ILE A 45 32.13 -21.90 -33.17
CA ILE A 45 33.12 -22.73 -33.89
C ILE A 45 32.84 -22.78 -35.41
N ARG A 46 31.57 -22.65 -35.81
CA ARG A 46 31.14 -22.75 -37.21
C ARG A 46 31.02 -21.39 -37.90
N ASP A 47 30.43 -20.41 -37.21
CA ASP A 47 30.00 -19.11 -37.77
C ASP A 47 30.85 -17.94 -37.21
N GLY A 48 31.90 -18.22 -36.44
CA GLY A 48 32.84 -17.22 -35.93
C GLY A 48 32.17 -16.12 -35.08
N PHE A 49 32.44 -14.87 -35.43
CA PHE A 49 31.91 -13.70 -34.72
C PHE A 49 30.38 -13.60 -34.78
N GLU A 50 29.76 -13.91 -35.91
CA GLU A 50 28.30 -13.86 -36.07
C GLU A 50 27.61 -14.84 -35.11
N GLY A 51 28.16 -16.05 -34.99
CA GLY A 51 27.66 -17.04 -34.06
C GLY A 51 27.67 -16.60 -32.59
N LEU A 52 28.72 -15.86 -32.20
CA LEU A 52 28.83 -15.26 -30.87
C LEU A 52 27.77 -14.15 -30.66
N VAL A 53 27.59 -13.28 -31.66
CA VAL A 53 26.57 -12.22 -31.63
C VAL A 53 25.17 -12.82 -31.47
N PHE A 54 24.82 -13.84 -32.25
CA PHE A 54 23.52 -14.49 -32.13
C PHE A 54 23.31 -15.18 -30.78
N SER A 55 24.34 -15.84 -30.22
CA SER A 55 24.26 -16.43 -28.87
C SER A 55 23.98 -15.39 -27.78
N LEU A 56 24.63 -14.23 -27.87
CA LEU A 56 24.40 -13.11 -26.97
C LEU A 56 22.98 -12.56 -27.11
N ILE A 57 22.50 -12.35 -28.34
CA ILE A 57 21.13 -11.90 -28.60
C ILE A 57 20.11 -12.90 -28.04
N ASP A 58 20.27 -14.20 -28.31
CA ASP A 58 19.41 -15.26 -27.80
C ASP A 58 19.36 -15.25 -26.26
N SER A 59 20.50 -15.02 -25.61
CA SER A 59 20.59 -14.95 -24.15
C SER A 59 19.97 -13.66 -23.58
N LEU A 60 20.10 -12.52 -24.29
CA LEU A 60 19.42 -11.28 -23.92
C LEU A 60 17.89 -11.40 -24.02
N ILE A 61 17.38 -12.17 -24.99
CA ILE A 61 15.94 -12.45 -25.10
C ILE A 61 15.40 -13.14 -23.84
N ILE A 62 16.16 -14.07 -23.23
CA ILE A 62 15.77 -14.73 -21.97
C ILE A 62 15.65 -13.70 -20.84
N CYS A 63 16.65 -12.83 -20.68
CA CYS A 63 16.64 -11.76 -19.68
C CYS A 63 15.45 -10.82 -19.86
N LEU A 64 15.22 -10.36 -21.10
CA LEU A 64 14.13 -9.45 -21.42
C LEU A 64 12.76 -10.11 -21.29
N GLY A 65 12.65 -11.41 -21.58
CA GLY A 65 11.44 -12.20 -21.39
C GLY A 65 11.05 -12.31 -19.92
N TYR A 66 12.01 -12.63 -19.03
CA TYR A 66 11.75 -12.66 -17.58
C TYR A 66 11.48 -11.26 -17.01
N LEU A 67 12.15 -10.23 -17.53
CA LEU A 67 11.82 -8.84 -17.18
C LEU A 67 10.39 -8.49 -17.61
N ARG A 68 9.97 -8.92 -18.80
CA ARG A 68 8.60 -8.73 -19.27
C ARG A 68 7.58 -9.49 -18.43
N TYR A 69 7.88 -10.72 -18.02
CA TYR A 69 7.09 -11.48 -17.05
C TYR A 69 6.92 -10.67 -15.75
N HIS A 70 8.03 -10.15 -15.22
CA HIS A 70 8.01 -9.35 -13.99
C HIS A 70 7.12 -8.12 -14.15
N GLU A 71 7.27 -7.35 -15.23
CA GLU A 71 6.43 -6.18 -15.49
C GLU A 71 4.94 -6.56 -15.67
N LYS A 72 4.65 -7.61 -16.44
CA LYS A 72 3.28 -7.99 -16.83
C LYS A 72 2.49 -8.67 -15.70
N TYR A 73 3.12 -9.48 -14.86
CA TYR A 73 2.41 -10.30 -13.88
C TYR A 73 2.66 -9.89 -12.43
N ILE A 74 3.89 -9.51 -12.07
CA ILE A 74 4.23 -9.10 -10.70
C ILE A 74 3.92 -7.60 -10.53
N ARG A 75 4.55 -6.75 -11.34
CA ARG A 75 4.51 -5.29 -11.17
C ARG A 75 3.16 -4.68 -11.50
N SER A 76 2.41 -5.26 -12.43
CA SER A 76 1.02 -4.88 -12.73
C SER A 76 0.01 -5.25 -11.64
N GLY A 77 0.37 -6.17 -10.73
CA GLY A 77 -0.56 -6.73 -9.75
C GLY A 77 -1.40 -7.91 -10.25
N SER A 78 -1.28 -8.33 -11.52
CA SER A 78 -2.08 -9.43 -12.09
C SER A 78 -1.94 -10.74 -11.32
N GLN A 79 -0.72 -11.13 -10.94
CA GLN A 79 -0.48 -12.34 -10.15
C GLN A 79 -1.08 -12.22 -8.74
N LEU A 80 -0.93 -11.07 -8.08
CA LEU A 80 -1.57 -10.81 -6.78
C LEU A 80 -3.09 -10.87 -6.89
N SER A 81 -3.67 -10.24 -7.91
CA SER A 81 -5.12 -10.27 -8.19
C SER A 81 -5.63 -11.70 -8.35
N SER A 82 -4.94 -12.54 -9.13
CA SER A 82 -5.29 -13.96 -9.27
C SER A 82 -5.21 -14.76 -7.97
N GLN A 83 -4.41 -14.30 -7.00
CA GLN A 83 -4.17 -14.96 -5.72
C GLN A 83 -4.84 -14.24 -4.54
N ILE A 84 -5.68 -13.22 -4.79
CA ILE A 84 -6.15 -12.30 -3.75
C ILE A 84 -6.90 -13.03 -2.61
N ASN A 85 -7.67 -14.06 -2.95
CA ASN A 85 -8.42 -14.89 -1.99
C ASN A 85 -7.52 -15.70 -1.05
N SER A 86 -6.22 -15.87 -1.38
CA SER A 86 -5.25 -16.57 -0.53
C SER A 86 -4.60 -15.65 0.52
N VAL A 87 -4.80 -14.33 0.45
CA VAL A 87 -4.25 -13.35 1.39
C VAL A 87 -4.97 -13.47 2.72
N GLN A 88 -4.25 -13.80 3.80
CA GLN A 88 -4.82 -13.97 5.14
C GLN A 88 -4.30 -12.96 6.15
N ASN A 89 -3.08 -12.43 5.96
CA ASN A 89 -2.50 -11.45 6.88
C ASN A 89 -2.09 -10.19 6.12
N ILE A 90 -2.76 -9.07 6.42
CA ILE A 90 -2.56 -7.78 5.79
C ILE A 90 -1.98 -6.81 6.80
N LEU A 91 -0.92 -6.09 6.42
CA LEU A 91 -0.42 -4.93 7.16
C LEU A 91 -0.70 -3.66 6.37
N LEU A 92 -1.51 -2.77 6.94
CA LEU A 92 -1.72 -1.42 6.43
C LEU A 92 -0.83 -0.43 7.16
N LEU A 93 -0.21 0.51 6.45
CA LEU A 93 0.58 1.59 7.03
C LEU A 93 -0.02 2.94 6.66
N ASN A 94 -0.27 3.77 7.66
CA ASN A 94 -0.64 5.17 7.51
C ASN A 94 -0.21 5.98 8.75
N VAL A 95 1.09 6.30 8.84
CA VAL A 95 1.68 7.03 9.98
C VAL A 95 1.58 8.55 9.84
N ASN A 96 0.63 9.06 9.06
CA ASN A 96 0.46 10.48 8.81
C ASN A 96 -0.45 11.14 9.86
N GLY A 97 -1.16 12.21 9.49
CA GLY A 97 -2.05 12.92 10.41
C GLY A 97 -3.34 12.16 10.69
N ILE A 98 -4.09 12.61 11.69
CA ILE A 98 -5.42 12.06 12.06
C ILE A 98 -6.36 12.06 10.84
N GLY A 99 -6.36 13.14 10.06
CA GLY A 99 -7.15 13.29 8.84
C GLY A 99 -6.86 12.25 7.75
N ASP A 100 -5.60 11.81 7.64
CA ASP A 100 -5.22 10.76 6.68
C ASP A 100 -5.66 9.39 7.18
N VAL A 101 -5.57 9.14 8.49
CA VAL A 101 -5.99 7.86 9.09
C VAL A 101 -7.51 7.68 8.96
N ILE A 102 -8.31 8.72 9.25
CA ILE A 102 -9.76 8.64 9.08
C ILE A 102 -10.13 8.42 7.60
N SER A 103 -9.43 9.06 6.66
CA SER A 103 -9.64 8.85 5.23
C SER A 103 -9.37 7.41 4.78
N SER A 104 -8.45 6.71 5.45
CA SER A 104 -8.16 5.30 5.17
C SER A 104 -9.16 4.28 5.75
N THR A 105 -10.10 4.70 6.62
CA THR A 105 -11.08 3.78 7.22
C THR A 105 -11.95 3.02 6.21
N PRO A 106 -12.42 3.59 5.08
CA PRO A 106 -13.20 2.84 4.11
C PRO A 106 -12.33 1.81 3.38
N VAL A 107 -11.02 2.03 3.24
CA VAL A 107 -10.10 1.01 2.68
C VAL A 107 -10.09 -0.24 3.58
N ILE A 108 -10.01 -0.05 4.90
CA ILE A 108 -10.06 -1.15 5.88
C ILE A 108 -11.36 -1.93 5.70
N ARG A 109 -12.50 -1.24 5.60
CA ARG A 109 -13.80 -1.87 5.40
C ARG A 109 -13.90 -2.62 4.07
N ASN A 110 -13.45 -2.03 2.97
CA ASN A 110 -13.47 -2.70 1.66
C ASN A 110 -12.63 -3.97 1.67
N LEU A 111 -11.43 -3.92 2.25
CA LEU A 111 -10.58 -5.10 2.38
C LEU A 111 -11.28 -6.17 3.21
N LYS A 112 -11.94 -5.80 4.31
CA LYS A 112 -12.64 -6.77 5.15
C LYS A 112 -13.89 -7.37 4.51
N GLU A 113 -14.65 -6.57 3.74
CA GLU A 113 -15.82 -7.06 3.01
C GLU A 113 -15.43 -8.01 1.86
N HIS A 114 -14.30 -7.78 1.19
CA HIS A 114 -13.80 -8.67 0.13
C HIS A 114 -13.01 -9.87 0.66
N LEU A 115 -12.32 -9.72 1.78
CA LEU A 115 -11.50 -10.74 2.43
C LEU A 115 -11.95 -10.96 3.88
N PRO A 116 -13.13 -11.56 4.13
CA PRO A 116 -13.70 -11.67 5.48
C PRO A 116 -12.82 -12.44 6.47
N THR A 117 -12.05 -13.42 6.00
CA THR A 117 -11.16 -14.23 6.86
C THR A 117 -9.82 -13.55 7.13
N ALA A 118 -9.44 -12.55 6.33
CA ALA A 118 -8.15 -11.88 6.48
C ALA A 118 -8.09 -11.04 7.77
N LYS A 119 -6.93 -11.10 8.42
CA LYS A 119 -6.58 -10.25 9.56
C LYS A 119 -5.90 -9.00 9.03
N ILE A 120 -6.42 -7.85 9.43
CA ILE A 120 -5.88 -6.54 9.04
C ILE A 120 -5.20 -5.93 10.25
N ASP A 121 -3.87 -5.96 10.26
CA ASP A 121 -3.08 -5.19 11.20
C ASP A 121 -2.80 -3.81 10.61
N ILE A 122 -2.72 -2.78 11.45
CA ILE A 122 -2.44 -1.43 11.01
C ILE A 122 -1.33 -0.78 11.82
N LEU A 123 -0.44 -0.06 11.14
CA LEU A 123 0.55 0.83 11.73
C LEU A 123 0.16 2.28 11.44
N ILE A 124 -0.21 3.02 12.48
CA ILE A 124 -0.66 4.42 12.39
C ILE A 124 0.15 5.35 13.28
N ASN A 125 -0.14 6.64 13.17
CA ASN A 125 0.35 7.62 14.11
C ASN A 125 -0.29 7.41 15.50
N THR A 126 0.51 7.50 16.58
CA THR A 126 0.03 7.40 17.96
C THR A 126 -1.15 8.33 18.25
N LEU A 127 -1.17 9.54 17.68
CA LEU A 127 -2.27 10.51 17.87
C LEU A 127 -3.60 10.04 17.29
N ALA A 128 -3.57 9.16 16.29
CA ALA A 128 -4.76 8.66 15.61
C ALA A 128 -5.27 7.33 16.19
N LYS A 129 -4.61 6.79 17.24
CA LYS A 129 -4.93 5.47 17.81
C LYS A 129 -6.41 5.33 18.15
N GLY A 130 -6.95 6.30 18.89
CA GLY A 130 -8.35 6.30 19.34
C GLY A 130 -9.38 6.17 18.20
N LEU A 131 -9.07 6.67 16.99
CA LEU A 131 -9.99 6.54 15.84
C LEU A 131 -10.26 5.09 15.44
N LEU A 132 -9.28 4.20 15.63
CA LEU A 132 -9.34 2.82 15.16
C LEU A 132 -9.48 1.80 16.29
N GLU A 133 -9.35 2.20 17.56
CA GLU A 133 -9.39 1.25 18.69
C GLU A 133 -10.67 0.43 18.75
N GLN A 134 -11.80 0.97 18.31
CA GLN A 134 -13.09 0.28 18.27
C GLN A 134 -13.47 -0.21 16.89
N ASN A 135 -12.58 -0.09 15.90
CA ASN A 135 -12.89 -0.51 14.54
C ASN A 135 -12.94 -2.04 14.46
N PRO A 136 -14.11 -2.66 14.16
CA PRO A 136 -14.29 -4.11 14.19
C PRO A 136 -13.53 -4.84 13.09
N TYR A 137 -13.04 -4.10 12.08
CA TYR A 137 -12.33 -4.68 10.94
C TYR A 137 -10.82 -4.75 11.18
N VAL A 138 -10.31 -4.11 12.24
CA VAL A 138 -8.88 -4.07 12.59
C VAL A 138 -8.57 -5.16 13.62
N ASN A 139 -7.56 -5.97 13.34
CA ASN A 139 -7.10 -7.06 14.21
C ASN A 139 -6.09 -6.56 15.27
N ARG A 140 -5.04 -5.83 14.85
CA ARG A 140 -4.06 -5.22 15.76
C ARG A 140 -3.69 -3.81 15.30
N ILE A 141 -3.50 -2.93 16.28
CA ILE A 141 -3.04 -1.56 16.05
C ILE A 141 -1.62 -1.41 16.60
N PHE A 142 -0.71 -1.03 15.73
CA PHE A 142 0.63 -0.58 16.06
C PHE A 142 0.69 0.94 15.88
N THR A 143 1.49 1.60 16.71
CA THR A 143 1.62 3.05 16.68
C THR A 143 3.08 3.49 16.61
N LEU A 144 3.33 4.56 15.89
CA LEU A 144 4.57 5.34 15.94
C LEU A 144 4.20 6.82 16.07
N PRO A 145 4.89 7.62 16.89
CA PRO A 145 4.71 9.07 16.87
C PRO A 145 5.24 9.65 15.54
N VAL A 146 4.87 10.89 15.22
CA VAL A 146 5.26 11.60 13.97
C VAL A 146 6.77 11.62 13.77
N LEU A 147 7.51 11.85 14.85
CA LEU A 147 8.98 11.83 14.87
C LEU A 147 9.45 10.71 15.81
N PRO A 148 9.45 9.45 15.34
CA PRO A 148 9.71 8.32 16.21
C PRO A 148 11.20 8.21 16.53
N PRO A 149 11.57 8.02 17.81
CA PRO A 149 12.95 7.76 18.17
C PRO A 149 13.41 6.42 17.56
N LYS A 150 14.69 6.32 17.20
CA LYS A 150 15.27 5.12 16.57
C LYS A 150 14.97 3.81 17.33
N LYS A 151 14.90 3.88 18.66
CA LYS A 151 14.57 2.73 19.53
C LYS A 151 13.16 2.21 19.29
N GLU A 152 12.17 3.09 19.15
CA GLU A 152 10.78 2.70 18.85
C GLU A 152 10.64 2.14 17.44
N ILE A 153 11.28 2.76 16.45
CA ILE A 153 11.32 2.22 15.08
C ILE A 153 11.89 0.80 15.10
N LYS A 154 13.00 0.57 15.83
CA LYS A 154 13.62 -0.75 15.95
C LYS A 154 12.70 -1.76 16.65
N LYS A 155 11.96 -1.34 17.67
CA LYS A 155 10.99 -2.19 18.37
C LYS A 155 9.84 -2.60 17.44
N ILE A 156 9.21 -1.63 16.78
CA ILE A 156 8.13 -1.88 15.83
C ILE A 156 8.63 -2.74 14.66
N TYR A 157 9.79 -2.43 14.09
CA TYR A 157 10.41 -3.24 13.05
C TYR A 157 10.57 -4.71 13.46
N LYS A 158 11.08 -5.00 14.66
CA LYS A 158 11.23 -6.38 15.15
C LYS A 158 9.89 -7.10 15.25
N ILE A 159 8.87 -6.43 15.79
CA ILE A 159 7.51 -6.99 15.93
C ILE A 159 6.93 -7.29 14.55
N LEU A 160 6.95 -6.32 13.64
CA LEU A 160 6.40 -6.46 12.30
C LEU A 160 7.16 -7.50 11.48
N LYS A 161 8.49 -7.56 11.59
CA LYS A 161 9.32 -8.56 10.89
C LYS A 161 9.07 -9.99 11.38
N SER A 162 8.75 -10.16 12.66
CA SER A 162 8.41 -11.48 13.20
C SER A 162 7.04 -11.98 12.73
N SER A 163 6.18 -11.07 12.25
CA SER A 163 4.88 -11.41 11.67
C SER A 163 5.03 -11.76 10.19
N LYS A 164 4.33 -12.80 9.73
CA LYS A 164 4.29 -13.18 8.31
C LYS A 164 3.10 -12.51 7.64
N TYR A 165 3.34 -11.45 6.87
CA TYR A 165 2.31 -10.78 6.10
C TYR A 165 2.27 -11.30 4.66
N ASP A 166 1.08 -11.56 4.16
CA ASP A 166 0.88 -11.88 2.75
C ASP A 166 0.86 -10.60 1.91
N LEU A 167 0.27 -9.53 2.46
CA LEU A 167 0.16 -8.23 1.80
C LEU A 167 0.54 -7.11 2.77
N ILE A 168 1.46 -6.24 2.34
CA ILE A 168 1.81 -5.00 3.05
C ILE A 168 1.46 -3.84 2.14
N VAL A 169 0.55 -2.97 2.59
CA VAL A 169 0.14 -1.77 1.83
C VAL A 169 0.45 -0.53 2.66
N ASN A 170 1.28 0.35 2.09
CA ASN A 170 1.58 1.65 2.65
C ASN A 170 0.82 2.71 1.86
N LEU A 171 -0.32 3.13 2.42
CA LEU A 171 -1.36 3.90 1.72
C LEU A 171 -0.91 5.31 1.35
N ARG A 172 0.00 5.89 2.14
CA ARG A 172 0.46 7.27 2.03
C ARG A 172 1.94 7.31 2.34
N SER A 173 2.73 6.70 1.45
CA SER A 173 4.12 6.42 1.70
C SER A 173 4.97 7.70 1.76
N ARG A 174 5.88 7.72 2.72
CA ARG A 174 7.02 8.64 2.80
C ARG A 174 8.31 7.85 2.72
N ASN A 175 9.42 8.53 2.39
CA ASN A 175 10.76 7.92 2.30
C ASN A 175 11.11 7.00 3.48
N SER A 176 10.76 7.39 4.72
CA SER A 176 11.02 6.59 5.92
C SER A 176 10.17 5.30 5.97
N THR A 177 8.88 5.40 5.68
CA THR A 177 7.95 4.27 5.68
C THR A 177 8.24 3.29 4.54
N GLU A 178 8.63 3.78 3.36
CA GLU A 178 9.02 2.91 2.23
C GLU A 178 10.25 2.07 2.59
N LYS A 179 11.25 2.69 3.23
CA LYS A 179 12.43 1.98 3.73
C LYS A 179 12.04 0.93 4.76
N LEU A 180 11.12 1.27 5.68
CA LEU A 180 10.60 0.31 6.65
C LEU A 180 9.95 -0.89 5.95
N VAL A 181 9.02 -0.66 5.01
CA VAL A 181 8.36 -1.72 4.22
C VAL A 181 9.37 -2.56 3.44
N GLY A 182 10.40 -1.93 2.85
CA GLY A 182 11.49 -2.63 2.17
C GLY A 182 12.23 -3.63 3.06
N LEU A 183 12.40 -3.30 4.35
CA LEU A 183 13.08 -4.15 5.33
C LEU A 183 12.19 -5.27 5.92
N LEU A 184 10.86 -5.18 5.77
CA LEU A 184 9.93 -6.20 6.26
C LEU A 184 9.88 -7.41 5.34
N SER A 185 9.40 -8.54 5.87
CA SER A 185 9.11 -9.73 5.08
C SER A 185 7.62 -9.74 4.76
N GLY A 186 7.28 -9.69 3.47
CA GLY A 186 5.91 -9.82 2.98
C GLY A 186 5.92 -10.48 1.62
N ARG A 187 4.88 -11.26 1.30
CA ARG A 187 4.76 -11.89 -0.04
C ARG A 187 4.55 -10.82 -1.12
N TRP A 188 3.72 -9.83 -0.82
CA TRP A 188 3.46 -8.68 -1.68
C TRP A 188 3.58 -7.38 -0.89
N LYS A 189 4.23 -6.38 -1.48
CA LYS A 189 4.38 -5.04 -0.92
C LYS A 189 3.90 -3.99 -1.91
N ILE A 190 3.17 -3.01 -1.41
CA ILE A 190 2.64 -1.90 -2.19
C ILE A 190 2.97 -0.61 -1.44
N ASN A 191 3.78 0.27 -2.03
CA ASN A 191 4.04 1.62 -1.51
C ASN A 191 3.40 2.65 -2.41
N ILE A 192 2.33 3.30 -1.93
CA ILE A 192 1.60 4.33 -2.67
C ILE A 192 2.20 5.69 -2.33
N ASN A 193 2.98 6.24 -3.27
CA ASN A 193 3.63 7.53 -3.10
C ASN A 193 2.98 8.59 -4.01
N HIS A 194 2.58 9.73 -3.44
CA HIS A 194 2.00 10.83 -4.22
C HIS A 194 2.95 11.42 -5.28
N PHE A 195 4.26 11.28 -5.11
CA PHE A 195 5.26 11.70 -6.08
C PHE A 195 5.65 10.58 -7.06
N HIS A 196 4.90 9.46 -7.06
CA HIS A 196 5.14 8.28 -7.91
C HIS A 196 6.55 7.70 -7.78
N ARG A 197 7.17 7.86 -6.61
CA ARG A 197 8.46 7.27 -6.25
C ARG A 197 8.24 5.95 -5.50
N GLU A 198 7.53 5.01 -6.12
CA GLU A 198 7.10 3.74 -5.53
C GLU A 198 8.29 2.76 -5.32
N ARG A 199 9.21 3.12 -4.41
CA ARG A 199 10.37 2.28 -4.08
C ARG A 199 9.95 1.13 -3.17
N PHE A 200 10.76 0.06 -3.19
CA PHE A 200 10.54 -1.13 -2.38
C PHE A 200 9.12 -1.72 -2.53
N THR A 201 8.54 -1.55 -3.72
CA THR A 201 7.22 -2.07 -4.09
C THR A 201 7.36 -3.32 -4.96
N ASP A 202 6.42 -4.25 -4.83
CA ASP A 202 6.26 -5.39 -5.72
C ASP A 202 5.24 -5.11 -6.80
N VAL A 203 4.12 -4.49 -6.42
CA VAL A 203 3.05 -4.06 -7.32
C VAL A 203 3.07 -2.53 -7.42
N MET A 204 2.91 -2.00 -8.63
CA MET A 204 2.69 -0.58 -8.87
C MET A 204 1.20 -0.30 -9.05
N VAL A 205 0.73 0.79 -8.44
CA VAL A 205 -0.65 1.26 -8.62
C VAL A 205 -0.74 2.14 -9.88
N GLY A 206 0.39 2.69 -10.33
CA GLY A 206 0.51 3.43 -11.59
C GLY A 206 0.45 4.95 -11.42
N PHE A 207 0.36 5.65 -12.55
CA PHE A 207 0.19 7.10 -12.59
C PHE A 207 -1.29 7.45 -12.59
N LYS A 208 -1.65 8.56 -11.94
CA LYS A 208 -3.02 9.10 -11.98
C LYS A 208 -3.42 9.33 -13.44
N THR A 209 -4.33 8.52 -13.97
CA THR A 209 -4.83 8.70 -15.33
C THR A 209 -6.01 9.67 -15.38
N ASN A 210 -6.71 9.90 -14.27
CA ASN A 210 -7.92 10.72 -14.21
C ASN A 210 -7.87 11.79 -13.11
N ASN A 211 -8.57 12.91 -13.35
CA ASN A 211 -8.86 13.99 -12.38
C ASN A 211 -9.79 13.54 -11.24
N LEU A 212 -9.62 12.33 -10.71
CA LEU A 212 -10.42 11.81 -9.62
C LEU A 212 -10.07 12.52 -8.30
N SER A 213 -11.08 12.72 -7.46
CA SER A 213 -10.93 13.31 -6.12
C SER A 213 -9.86 12.55 -5.33
N PHE A 214 -9.14 13.25 -4.44
CA PHE A 214 -8.09 12.69 -3.60
C PHE A 214 -8.49 11.41 -2.86
N LEU A 215 -9.74 11.35 -2.41
CA LEU A 215 -10.30 10.17 -1.75
C LEU A 215 -10.30 8.94 -2.67
N HIS A 216 -10.50 9.10 -3.97
CA HIS A 216 -10.54 7.98 -4.91
C HIS A 216 -9.16 7.34 -5.12
N SER A 217 -8.08 8.12 -4.99
CA SER A 217 -6.72 7.62 -5.19
C SER A 217 -6.29 6.57 -4.15
N GLU A 218 -6.84 6.63 -2.94
CA GLU A 218 -6.57 5.60 -1.91
C GLU A 218 -7.23 4.26 -2.22
N PHE A 219 -8.19 4.21 -3.14
CA PHE A 219 -8.88 2.99 -3.56
C PHE A 219 -8.32 2.41 -4.86
N GLU A 220 -7.49 3.14 -5.60
CA GLU A 220 -6.91 2.66 -6.88
C GLU A 220 -6.15 1.35 -6.69
N PHE A 221 -5.40 1.21 -5.58
CA PHE A 221 -4.68 -0.05 -5.33
C PHE A 221 -5.63 -1.25 -5.16
N LEU A 222 -6.85 -1.04 -4.63
CA LEU A 222 -7.84 -2.11 -4.52
C LEU A 222 -8.17 -2.64 -5.91
N GLN A 223 -8.40 -1.75 -6.86
CA GLN A 223 -8.67 -2.12 -8.25
C GLN A 223 -7.46 -2.82 -8.88
N THR A 224 -6.24 -2.33 -8.66
CA THR A 224 -4.99 -2.97 -9.12
C THR A 224 -4.88 -4.42 -8.66
N ILE A 225 -5.34 -4.72 -7.44
CA ILE A 225 -5.31 -6.08 -6.87
C ILE A 225 -6.62 -6.86 -7.11
N GLY A 226 -7.49 -6.39 -8.01
CA GLY A 226 -8.71 -7.08 -8.43
C GLY A 226 -9.91 -6.92 -7.51
N LEU A 227 -9.90 -5.92 -6.63
CA LEU A 227 -10.99 -5.63 -5.70
C LEU A 227 -11.73 -4.35 -6.10
N GLU A 228 -13.04 -4.46 -6.36
CA GLU A 228 -13.89 -3.31 -6.67
C GLU A 228 -14.29 -2.57 -5.38
N PRO A 229 -13.95 -1.28 -5.21
CA PRO A 229 -14.33 -0.53 -4.01
C PRO A 229 -15.85 -0.34 -3.95
N LYS A 230 -16.45 -0.63 -2.80
CA LYS A 230 -17.89 -0.48 -2.52
C LYS A 230 -18.18 0.59 -1.47
N LYS A 231 -17.21 0.89 -0.60
CA LYS A 231 -17.36 1.83 0.52
C LYS A 231 -16.39 2.99 0.37
N TYR A 232 -16.91 4.21 0.41
CA TYR A 232 -16.10 5.42 0.18
C TYR A 232 -16.14 6.41 1.34
N ARG A 233 -17.11 6.26 2.25
CA ARG A 233 -17.32 7.20 3.36
C ARG A 233 -16.50 6.80 4.57
N PRO A 234 -15.73 7.73 5.16
CA PRO A 234 -15.06 7.48 6.42
C PRO A 234 -16.04 7.09 7.53
N GLU A 235 -15.58 6.25 8.45
CA GLU A 235 -16.38 5.78 9.57
C GLU A 235 -15.52 5.70 10.83
N ILE A 236 -16.17 5.99 11.95
CA ILE A 236 -15.60 5.85 13.28
C ILE A 236 -16.53 4.97 14.11
N PHE A 237 -15.94 4.18 14.99
CA PHE A 237 -16.67 3.32 15.90
C PHE A 237 -16.42 3.86 17.30
N LEU A 238 -17.49 4.11 18.04
CA LEU A 238 -17.44 4.70 19.38
C LEU A 238 -18.13 3.76 20.36
N LYS A 239 -17.54 3.59 21.54
CA LYS A 239 -18.16 2.92 22.67
C LYS A 239 -19.35 3.74 23.18
N ASN A 240 -20.27 3.07 23.86
CA ASN A 240 -21.35 3.76 24.56
C ASN A 240 -20.80 4.67 25.66
N GLU A 241 -19.77 4.24 26.39
CA GLU A 241 -19.11 5.06 27.42
C GLU A 241 -18.54 6.37 26.88
N GLU A 242 -17.95 6.37 25.68
CA GLU A 242 -17.44 7.60 25.05
C GLU A 242 -18.58 8.58 24.72
N LYS A 243 -19.74 8.04 24.29
CA LYS A 243 -20.93 8.84 24.02
C LYS A 243 -21.52 9.42 25.31
N GLU A 244 -21.60 8.63 26.38
CA GLU A 244 -22.08 9.12 27.67
C GLU A 244 -21.14 10.17 28.26
N ASN A 245 -19.82 9.96 28.16
CA ASN A 245 -18.83 10.93 28.60
C ASN A 245 -19.02 12.27 27.85
N ALA A 246 -19.19 12.23 26.53
CA ALA A 246 -19.49 13.43 25.74
C ALA A 246 -20.77 14.14 26.22
N ARG A 247 -21.84 13.40 26.53
CA ARG A 247 -23.06 14.00 27.10
C ARG A 247 -22.84 14.60 28.48
N HIS A 248 -22.06 13.95 29.34
CA HIS A 248 -21.69 14.49 30.64
C HIS A 248 -20.90 15.80 30.51
N VAL A 249 -19.95 15.88 29.56
CA VAL A 249 -19.21 17.11 29.29
C VAL A 249 -20.13 18.22 28.80
N LEU A 250 -21.06 17.94 27.90
CA LEU A 250 -22.04 18.92 27.42
C LEU A 250 -22.93 19.44 28.56
N ASN A 251 -23.52 18.53 29.34
CA ASN A 251 -24.39 18.88 30.45
C ASN A 251 -23.65 19.64 31.57
N ALA A 252 -22.39 19.29 31.84
CA ALA A 252 -21.57 19.97 32.86
C ALA A 252 -21.14 21.39 32.43
N ASN A 253 -21.25 21.74 31.16
CA ASN A 253 -20.97 23.07 30.62
C ASN A 253 -22.26 23.77 30.15
N ASP A 254 -23.40 23.41 30.72
CA ASP A 254 -24.71 24.02 30.48
C ASP A 254 -25.17 24.00 29.01
N PHE A 255 -24.66 23.08 28.19
CA PHE A 255 -25.15 22.89 26.82
C PHE A 255 -26.48 22.14 26.82
N ASP A 256 -27.52 22.79 26.29
CA ASP A 256 -28.82 22.16 26.06
C ASP A 256 -28.76 21.21 24.86
N THR A 257 -28.72 19.90 25.15
CA THR A 257 -28.67 18.85 24.13
C THR A 257 -29.95 18.70 23.30
N SER A 258 -31.05 19.38 23.67
CA SER A 258 -32.26 19.45 22.86
C SER A 258 -32.16 20.49 21.72
N LYS A 259 -31.23 21.44 21.84
CA LYS A 259 -30.97 22.47 20.82
C LYS A 259 -29.96 21.99 19.79
N LYS A 260 -29.95 22.67 18.64
CA LYS A 260 -28.98 22.41 17.60
C LYS A 260 -27.59 22.86 18.06
N LEU A 261 -26.67 21.93 18.22
CA LEU A 261 -25.27 22.21 18.55
C LEU A 261 -24.49 22.61 17.28
N VAL A 262 -23.78 23.73 17.35
CA VAL A 262 -22.80 24.15 16.33
C VAL A 262 -21.41 24.06 16.95
N ILE A 263 -20.49 23.39 16.26
CA ILE A 263 -19.10 23.21 16.72
C ILE A 263 -18.17 24.00 15.81
N PHE A 264 -17.32 24.83 16.40
CA PHE A 264 -16.24 25.50 15.68
C PHE A 264 -14.91 24.80 15.92
N HIS A 265 -14.14 24.62 14.84
CA HIS A 265 -12.76 24.13 14.89
C HIS A 265 -11.84 25.19 14.26
N PRO A 266 -11.56 26.30 14.97
CA PRO A 266 -10.98 27.49 14.37
C PRO A 266 -9.48 27.37 14.04
N PHE A 267 -8.81 26.40 14.65
CA PHE A 267 -7.35 26.27 14.60
C PHE A 267 -6.89 25.29 13.52
N SER A 268 -5.72 25.59 12.95
CA SER A 268 -5.03 24.77 11.96
C SER A 268 -3.57 24.59 12.34
N SER A 269 -2.93 23.54 11.84
CA SER A 269 -1.47 23.38 11.98
C SER A 269 -0.68 24.41 11.17
N ASP A 270 -1.33 25.03 10.18
CA ASP A 270 -0.77 26.05 9.30
C ASP A 270 -1.60 27.32 9.44
N PRO A 271 -1.03 28.42 9.99
CA PRO A 271 -1.73 29.69 10.19
C PRO A 271 -2.32 30.28 8.90
N LEU A 272 -1.75 29.97 7.73
CA LEU A 272 -2.27 30.44 6.44
C LEU A 272 -3.64 29.85 6.09
N ARG A 273 -4.05 28.77 6.76
CA ARG A 273 -5.35 28.10 6.57
C ARG A 273 -6.38 28.52 7.61
N GLU A 274 -6.02 29.39 8.54
CA GLU A 274 -6.93 29.87 9.58
C GLU A 274 -7.81 31.00 9.03
N TRP A 275 -9.09 30.99 9.41
CA TRP A 275 -10.03 32.02 8.96
C TRP A 275 -9.85 33.34 9.73
N GLY A 276 -9.28 33.27 10.93
CA GLY A 276 -9.13 34.35 11.90
C GLY A 276 -10.16 34.23 13.03
N LEU A 277 -9.70 34.32 14.28
CA LEU A 277 -10.55 34.12 15.46
C LEU A 277 -11.69 35.14 15.53
N ASP A 278 -11.42 36.40 15.18
CA ASP A 278 -12.41 37.48 15.20
C ASP A 278 -13.61 37.18 14.30
N LYS A 279 -13.40 36.50 13.16
CA LYS A 279 -14.48 36.11 12.26
C LYS A 279 -15.33 34.96 12.80
N TYR A 280 -14.70 34.01 13.51
CA TYR A 280 -15.44 32.96 14.20
C TYR A 280 -16.28 33.54 15.36
N ILE A 281 -15.74 34.51 16.09
CA ILE A 281 -16.48 35.22 17.15
C ILE A 281 -17.66 35.99 16.55
N ASP A 282 -17.42 36.76 15.50
CA ASP A 282 -18.48 37.50 14.79
C ASP A 282 -19.58 36.56 14.27
N LEU A 283 -19.21 35.43 13.65
CA LEU A 283 -20.17 34.42 13.22
C LEU A 283 -20.96 33.81 14.39
N ALA A 284 -20.29 33.53 15.51
CA ALA A 284 -20.93 32.94 16.68
C ALA A 284 -22.03 33.86 17.25
N ILE A 285 -21.78 35.17 17.28
CA ILE A 285 -22.74 36.19 17.75
C ILE A 285 -23.96 36.27 16.82
N HIS A 286 -23.79 36.06 15.52
CA HIS A 286 -24.87 36.15 14.52
C HIS A 286 -25.65 34.83 14.30
N LEU A 287 -25.28 33.74 14.97
CA LEU A 287 -25.99 32.45 14.89
C LEU A 287 -27.09 32.27 15.96
N ASP A 288 -27.18 33.19 16.93
CA ASP A 288 -28.33 33.32 17.84
C ASP A 288 -29.61 33.74 17.10
#